data_AF-A0A8S8YRB9-F1
#
_entry.id   AF-A0A8S8YRB9-F1
#
_cell.length_a   1.000
_cell.length_b   1.000
_cell.length_c   1.000
_cell.angle_alpha   90.00
_cell.angle_beta   90.00
_cell.angle_gamma   90.00
#
_symmetry.space_group_name_H-M   'P 1'
#
loop_
_entity.id
_entity.type
_entity.pdbx_description
1 polymer ?
#
loop_
_entity_poly.entity_id
_entity_poly.type
_entity_poly.pdbx_seq_one_letter_code
_entity_poly.pdbx_strand_id
1 'polypeptide(L)'
;MRIVAVCGSFHKEEVEKMLEYARDEAGTMNSQLTDIVWVPGSMEVPLALERLLIREDVDAAITLGIIERGQTQHGLVMGNLLPVQ
;
A
#
# COMPACT_ATOMS: atom_id res chain seq x y z
N MET A 1 -1.82 16.56 -1.54
CA MET A 1 -2.56 15.45 -0.89
C MET A 1 -1.59 14.64 -0.04
N ARG A 2 -2.00 14.21 1.15
CA ARG A 2 -1.24 13.36 2.06
C ARG A 2 -1.63 11.92 1.81
N ILE A 3 -0.71 11.18 1.19
CA ILE A 3 -0.88 9.78 0.85
C ILE A 3 -0.09 8.96 1.85
N VAL A 4 -0.67 7.85 2.29
CA VAL A 4 0.01 6.88 3.15
C VAL A 4 0.16 5.56 2.40
N ALA A 5 1.28 4.86 2.62
CA ALA A 5 1.55 3.56 2.02
C ALA A 5 1.53 2.47 3.09
N VAL A 6 0.88 1.35 2.80
CA VAL A 6 1.01 0.11 3.57
C VAL A 6 1.88 -0.85 2.77
N CYS A 7 3.06 -1.17 3.29
CA CYS A 7 4.05 -2.01 2.64
C CYS A 7 4.12 -3.40 3.28
N GLY A 8 4.07 -4.46 2.49
CA GLY A 8 4.38 -5.80 2.99
C GLY A 8 5.87 -5.92 3.35
N SER A 9 6.20 -6.55 4.48
CA SER A 9 7.61 -6.81 4.85
C SER A 9 8.22 -8.00 4.09
N PHE A 10 7.42 -8.72 3.30
CA PHE A 10 7.89 -9.73 2.36
C PHE A 10 8.58 -9.04 1.17
N HIS A 11 9.78 -9.49 0.80
CA HIS A 11 10.55 -8.92 -0.31
C HIS A 11 10.78 -7.40 -0.18
N LYS A 12 11.30 -7.00 0.99
CA LYS A 12 11.48 -5.59 1.36
C LYS A 12 12.33 -4.81 0.34
N GLU A 13 13.37 -5.41 -0.23
CA GLU A 13 14.23 -4.74 -1.22
C GLU A 13 13.46 -4.36 -2.49
N GLU A 14 12.58 -5.22 -2.97
CA GLU A 14 11.74 -4.95 -4.13
C GLU A 14 10.65 -3.92 -3.81
N VAL A 15 10.03 -4.03 -2.63
CA VAL A 15 9.01 -3.08 -2.18
C VAL A 15 9.61 -1.69 -1.94
N GLU A 16 10.84 -1.58 -1.44
CA GLU A 16 11.55 -0.30 -1.30
C GLU A 16 11.79 0.37 -2.65
N LYS A 17 12.15 -0.39 -3.70
CA LYS A 17 12.25 0.16 -5.06
C LYS A 17 10.89 0.68 -5.56
N MET A 18 9.82 -0.09 -5.38
CA MET A 18 8.47 0.34 -5.77
C MET A 18 8.03 1.60 -5.01
N LEU A 19 8.39 1.70 -3.74
CA LEU A 19 8.11 2.84 -2.89
C LEU A 19 8.84 4.10 -3.37
N GLU A 20 10.10 3.97 -3.81
CA GLU A 20 10.88 5.07 -4.38
C GLU A 20 10.21 5.63 -5.64
N TYR A 21 9.79 4.76 -6.56
CA TYR A 21 9.02 5.16 -7.74
C TYR A 21 7.69 5.81 -7.38
N ALA A 22 6.93 5.22 -6.43
CA ALA A 22 5.65 5.78 -5.99
C ALA A 22 5.82 7.17 -5.36
N ARG A 23 6.94 7.41 -4.66
CA ARG A 23 7.27 8.71 -4.08
C ARG A 23 7.59 9.76 -5.15
N ASP A 24 8.32 9.37 -6.19
CA ASP A 24 8.65 10.24 -7.32
C ASP A 24 7.39 10.63 -8.12
N GLU A 25 6.53 9.66 -8.42
CA GLU A 25 5.24 9.91 -9.07
C GLU A 25 4.32 10.78 -8.21
N ALA A 26 4.25 10.53 -6.90
CA ALA A 26 3.49 11.37 -5.99
C ALA A 26 3.99 12.82 -6.04
N GLY A 27 5.30 13.04 -6.02
CA GLY A 27 5.91 14.37 -6.17
C GLY A 27 5.51 15.06 -7.48
N THR A 28 5.52 14.32 -8.59
CA THR A 28 5.06 14.81 -9.90
C THR A 28 3.58 15.25 -9.88
N MET A 29 2.75 14.59 -9.08
CA MET A 29 1.32 14.88 -8.93
C MET A 29 0.99 15.89 -7.80
N ASN A 30 1.96 16.64 -7.27
CA ASN A 30 1.79 17.52 -6.09
C ASN A 30 1.19 16.78 -4.86
N SER A 31 1.49 15.50 -4.75
CA SER A 31 1.10 14.65 -3.63
C SER A 31 2.34 14.24 -2.84
N GLN A 32 2.15 13.98 -1.55
CA GLN A 32 3.25 13.63 -0.66
C GLN A 32 2.94 12.30 0.01
N LEU A 33 3.86 11.35 -0.17
CA LEU A 33 3.86 10.12 0.63
C LEU A 33 4.41 10.47 2.01
N THR A 34 3.54 10.43 3.03
CA THR A 34 3.81 10.97 4.37
C THR A 34 4.10 9.88 5.41
N ASP A 35 3.34 8.80 5.38
CA ASP A 35 3.51 7.66 6.28
C ASP A 35 3.66 6.37 5.49
N ILE A 36 4.55 5.50 5.97
CA ILE A 36 4.79 4.16 5.41
C ILE A 36 4.65 3.15 6.55
N VAL A 37 3.61 2.31 6.48
CA VAL A 37 3.30 1.28 7.48
C VAL A 37 3.74 -0.06 6.95
N TRP A 38 4.69 -0.70 7.62
CA TRP A 38 5.14 -2.04 7.26
C TRP A 38 4.31 -3.11 8.00
N VAL A 39 3.79 -4.08 7.25
CA VAL A 39 3.00 -5.19 7.81
C VAL A 39 3.63 -6.54 7.46
N PRO A 40 3.66 -7.51 8.38
CA PRO A 40 4.28 -8.81 8.12
C PRO A 40 3.49 -9.69 7.14
N GLY A 41 2.19 -9.51 6.95
CA GLY A 41 1.41 -10.30 6.00
C GLY A 41 0.17 -9.60 5.41
N SER A 42 -0.39 -10.21 4.36
CA SER A 42 -1.55 -9.68 3.62
C SER A 42 -2.82 -9.55 4.47
N MET A 43 -2.94 -10.33 5.54
CA MET A 43 -4.09 -10.27 6.47
C MET A 43 -4.14 -8.99 7.30
N GLU A 44 -3.01 -8.31 7.47
CA GLU A 44 -2.90 -7.10 8.28
C GLU A 44 -3.08 -5.81 7.45
N VAL A 45 -3.02 -5.93 6.12
CA VAL A 45 -3.21 -4.81 5.18
C VAL A 45 -4.57 -4.13 5.36
N PRO A 46 -5.72 -4.85 5.45
CA PRO A 46 -7.03 -4.21 5.61
C PRO A 46 -7.16 -3.49 6.95
N LEU A 47 -6.60 -4.07 8.02
CA LEU A 47 -6.63 -3.47 9.36
C LEU A 47 -5.77 -2.21 9.44
N ALA A 48 -4.59 -2.22 8.82
CA ALA A 48 -3.74 -1.04 8.69
C ALA A 48 -4.45 0.04 7.87
N LEU A 49 -5.10 -0.34 6.78
CA LEU A 49 -5.83 0.58 5.91
C LEU A 49 -7.00 1.24 6.65
N GLU A 50 -7.81 0.47 7.38
CA GLU A 50 -8.94 1.01 8.16
C GLU A 50 -8.47 2.05 9.18
N ARG A 51 -7.38 1.76 9.91
CA ARG A 51 -6.80 2.70 10.88
C ARG A 51 -6.27 3.97 10.24
N LEU A 52 -5.74 3.86 9.02
CA LEU A 52 -5.20 4.99 8.27
C LEU A 52 -6.31 5.83 7.61
N LEU A 53 -7.42 5.22 7.20
CA LEU A 53 -8.56 5.94 6.64
C LEU A 53 -9.42 6.65 7.70
N ILE A 54 -9.33 6.24 8.97
CA ILE A 54 -9.96 6.95 10.10
C ILE A 54 -9.26 8.28 10.40
N ARG A 55 -8.01 8.45 9.96
CA ARG A 55 -7.24 9.67 10.18
C ARG A 55 -7.68 10.78 9.23
N GLU A 56 -8.17 11.89 9.79
CA GLU A 56 -8.57 13.09 9.02
C GLU A 56 -7.39 13.79 8.32
N ASP A 57 -6.15 13.41 8.67
CA ASP A 57 -4.94 13.97 8.08
C ASP A 57 -4.41 13.19 6.87
N VAL A 58 -5.12 12.13 6.46
CA VAL A 58 -4.80 11.27 5.31
C VAL A 58 -5.87 11.45 4.22
N ASP A 59 -5.44 11.88 3.03
CA ASP A 59 -6.34 12.06 1.89
C ASP A 59 -6.54 10.74 1.11
N ALA A 60 -5.53 9.88 1.08
CA ALA A 60 -5.55 8.61 0.37
C ALA A 60 -4.58 7.59 0.96
N ALA A 61 -4.84 6.31 0.75
CA ALA A 61 -3.97 5.22 1.17
C ALA A 61 -3.71 4.25 0.01
N ILE A 62 -2.46 3.83 -0.14
CA ILE A 62 -1.99 2.88 -1.14
C ILE A 62 -1.40 1.64 -0.46
N THR A 63 -1.48 0.49 -1.10
CA THR A 63 -0.90 -0.76 -0.56
C THR A 63 0.12 -1.29 -1.56
N LEU A 64 1.38 -1.44 -1.13
CA LEU A 64 2.47 -1.98 -1.94
C LEU A 64 2.91 -3.31 -1.34
N GLY A 65 2.87 -4.36 -2.12
CA GLY A 65 3.28 -5.67 -1.62
C GLY A 65 3.38 -6.68 -2.74
N ILE A 66 4.32 -7.60 -2.59
CA ILE A 66 4.47 -8.74 -3.48
C ILE A 66 3.69 -9.87 -2.85
N ILE A 67 2.59 -10.26 -3.50
CA ILE A 67 1.83 -11.45 -3.12
C ILE A 67 2.44 -12.63 -3.87
N GLU A 68 3.30 -13.39 -3.21
CA GLU A 68 3.69 -14.70 -3.73
C GLU A 68 2.46 -15.62 -3.69
N ARG A 69 2.13 -16.23 -4.83
CA ARG A 69 1.07 -17.26 -4.93
C ARG A 69 1.49 -18.51 -4.14
N GLY A 70 1.32 -18.48 -2.83
CA GLY A 70 1.24 -19.70 -2.02
C GLY A 70 0.03 -20.52 -2.46
N GLN A 71 0.15 -21.84 -2.49
CA GLN A 71 -0.81 -22.83 -3.00
C GLN A 71 -2.18 -22.89 -2.28
N THR A 72 -2.68 -21.79 -1.72
CA THR A 72 -4.03 -21.72 -1.17
C THR A 72 -4.79 -20.53 -1.78
N GLN A 73 -6.04 -20.80 -2.12
CA GLN A 73 -6.95 -20.05 -2.98
C GLN A 73 -7.44 -18.71 -2.41
N HIS A 74 -6.60 -17.98 -1.65
CA HIS A 74 -6.96 -16.75 -0.93
C HIS A 74 -6.32 -15.47 -1.48
N GLY A 75 -5.40 -15.56 -2.44
CA GLY A 75 -4.72 -14.39 -3.02
C GLY A 75 -5.55 -13.60 -4.06
N LEU A 76 -6.79 -14.00 -4.34
CA LEU A 76 -7.58 -13.43 -5.44
C LEU A 76 -8.50 -12.26 -5.05
N VAL A 77 -8.66 -11.97 -3.75
CA VAL A 77 -9.67 -10.99 -3.28
C VAL A 77 -9.17 -9.54 -3.12
N MET A 78 -7.86 -9.27 -3.17
CA MET A 78 -7.33 -7.91 -2.94
C MET A 78 -7.08 -7.10 -4.23
N GLY A 79 -7.13 -7.71 -5.41
CA GLY A 79 -6.76 -7.05 -6.68
C GLY A 79 -7.85 -6.27 -7.41
N ASN A 80 -9.08 -6.20 -6.89
CA ASN A 80 -10.26 -5.75 -7.66
C ASN A 80 -11.06 -4.59 -7.01
N LEU A 81 -10.47 -3.80 -6.12
CA LEU A 81 -11.22 -2.74 -5.40
C LEU A 81 -10.87 -1.30 -5.79
N LEU A 82 -10.06 -1.07 -6.82
CA LEU A 82 -9.87 0.26 -7.39
C LEU A 82 -10.47 0.32 -8.79
N PRO A 83 -11.69 0.85 -8.97
CA PRO A 83 -12.11 1.33 -10.28
C PRO A 83 -11.23 2.54 -10.61
N VAL A 84 -10.29 2.36 -11.53
CA VAL A 84 -9.76 3.46 -12.34
C VAL A 84 -10.92 3.95 -13.20
N GLN A 85 -11.52 5.06 -12.78
CA GLN A 85 -12.25 5.96 -13.66
C GLN A 85 -11.48 7.27 -13.76
#